data_AF-A0A3P7R0E7-F1
#
_entry.id   AF-A0A3P7R0E7-F1
#
_cell.length_a   1.000
_cell.length_b   1.000
_cell.length_c   1.000
_cell.angle_alpha   90.00
_cell.angle_beta   90.00
_cell.angle_gamma   90.00
#
_symmetry.space_group_name_H-M   'P 1'
#
loop_
_entity.id
_entity.type
_entity.pdbx_description
1 polymer ?
#
loop_
_entity_poly.entity_id
_entity_poly.type
_entity_poly.pdbx_seq_one_letter_code
_entity_poly.pdbx_strand_id
1 'polypeptide(L)'
;MSDDPKLQEFTLKEDHELRFEVGSTEVVLELVQGRAEVFGTELEMHKKYAFPPNTRVAVFSWKGASVELIGPTNSAYVAEHTPMVIYLNTHAALEQLRQHSEEQATVDGVENPKGPRIILVSV
;
A
#
# COMPACT_ATOMS: atom_id res chain seq x y z
N MET A 1 9.41 34.41 -9.74
CA MET A 1 8.07 33.82 -9.93
C MET A 1 8.01 32.68 -8.95
N SER A 2 7.14 32.76 -7.96
CA SER A 2 6.99 31.73 -6.93
C SER A 2 6.49 30.46 -7.61
N ASP A 3 7.37 29.47 -7.79
CA ASP A 3 6.99 28.09 -8.11
C ASP A 3 6.29 27.53 -6.86
N ASP A 4 5.03 27.91 -6.66
CA ASP A 4 4.21 27.23 -5.67
C ASP A 4 4.11 25.76 -6.08
N PRO A 5 4.40 24.84 -5.15
CA PRO A 5 4.44 23.42 -5.47
C PRO A 5 3.06 22.98 -5.97
N LYS A 6 3.04 22.36 -7.15
CA LYS A 6 1.81 21.91 -7.81
C LYS A 6 1.07 20.91 -6.91
N LEU A 7 -0.07 21.33 -6.37
CA LEU A 7 -0.98 20.49 -5.60
C LEU A 7 -1.90 19.74 -6.57
N GLN A 8 -2.03 18.42 -6.38
CA GLN A 8 -2.94 17.56 -7.13
C GLN A 8 -3.73 16.71 -6.14
N GLU A 9 -5.05 16.80 -6.21
CA GLU A 9 -5.96 16.03 -5.35
C GLU A 9 -6.54 14.83 -6.12
N PHE A 10 -6.61 13.68 -5.46
CA PHE A 10 -7.14 12.45 -6.03
C PHE A 10 -8.14 11.80 -5.07
N THR A 11 -9.35 11.55 -5.55
CA THR A 11 -10.33 10.71 -4.85
C THR A 11 -10.21 9.26 -5.32
N LEU A 12 -9.96 8.36 -4.39
CA LEU A 12 -9.95 6.92 -4.57
C LEU A 12 -11.31 6.35 -4.14
N LYS A 13 -11.93 5.56 -5.02
CA LYS A 13 -13.06 4.70 -4.66
C LYS A 13 -12.54 3.45 -3.95
N GLU A 14 -13.46 2.65 -3.40
CA GLU A 14 -13.15 1.31 -2.89
C GLU A 14 -12.45 0.47 -3.97
N ASP A 15 -11.41 -0.25 -3.57
CA ASP A 15 -10.56 -1.13 -4.38
C ASP A 15 -9.78 -0.45 -5.51
N HIS A 16 -9.63 0.88 -5.47
CA HIS A 16 -8.82 1.64 -6.40
C HIS A 16 -7.45 2.02 -5.81
N GLU A 17 -6.48 2.28 -6.68
CA GLU A 17 -5.19 2.85 -6.29
C GLU A 17 -4.76 4.05 -7.14
N LEU A 18 -4.11 5.02 -6.51
CA LEU A 18 -3.37 6.07 -7.20
C LEU A 18 -1.98 5.55 -7.52
N ARG A 19 -1.64 5.45 -8.81
CA ARG A 19 -0.27 5.20 -9.26
C ARG A 19 0.36 6.51 -9.69
N PHE A 20 1.52 6.83 -9.12
CA PHE A 20 2.29 8.00 -9.55
C PHE A 20 3.77 7.71 -9.66
N GLU A 21 4.41 8.44 -10.57
CA GLU A 21 5.85 8.48 -10.73
C GLU A 21 6.35 9.88 -10.35
N VAL A 22 7.26 9.93 -9.38
CA VAL A 22 7.86 11.18 -8.90
C VAL A 22 8.71 11.78 -10.02
N GLY A 23 8.52 13.07 -10.27
CA GLY A 23 9.22 13.81 -11.32
C GLY A 23 10.64 14.21 -10.95
N SER A 24 11.02 15.43 -11.32
CA SER A 24 12.38 15.94 -11.17
C SER A 24 12.79 16.22 -9.71
N THR A 25 11.83 16.54 -8.85
CA THR A 25 12.03 16.78 -7.42
C THR A 25 11.13 15.88 -6.60
N GLU A 26 11.30 15.89 -5.28
CA GLU A 26 10.44 15.13 -4.38
C GLU A 26 8.96 15.49 -4.54
N VAL A 27 8.10 14.50 -4.24
CA VAL A 27 6.65 14.66 -4.14
C VAL A 27 6.24 14.26 -2.74
N VAL A 28 5.45 15.11 -2.09
CA VAL A 28 4.87 14.83 -0.79
C VAL A 28 3.45 14.30 -0.98
N LEU A 29 3.18 13.12 -0.43
CA LEU A 29 1.86 12.52 -0.32
C LEU A 29 1.25 12.85 1.05
N GLU A 30 -0.02 13.22 1.06
CA GLU A 30 -0.80 13.41 2.28
C GLU A 30 -2.18 12.73 2.14
N LEU A 31 -2.58 11.96 3.15
CA LEU A 31 -3.95 11.43 3.25
C LEU A 31 -4.84 12.48 3.93
N VAL A 32 -5.82 13.02 3.20
CA VAL A 32 -6.72 14.05 3.73
C VAL A 32 -8.06 13.50 4.22
N GLN A 33 -8.50 12.35 3.70
CA GLN A 33 -9.74 11.71 4.13
C GLN A 33 -9.71 10.20 3.91
N GLY A 34 -10.40 9.44 4.76
CA GLY A 34 -10.60 8.00 4.61
C GLY A 34 -9.41 7.17 5.13
N ARG A 35 -9.19 6.01 4.52
CA ARG A 35 -8.06 5.11 4.85
C ARG A 35 -7.38 4.66 3.57
N ALA A 36 -6.06 4.74 3.55
CA ALA A 36 -5.26 4.31 2.43
C ALA A 36 -3.94 3.69 2.92
N GLU A 37 -3.33 2.89 2.06
CA GLU A 37 -2.07 2.20 2.34
C GLU A 37 -1.12 2.29 1.16
N VAL A 38 0.18 2.28 1.43
CA VAL A 38 1.25 2.14 0.44
C VAL A 38 1.91 0.79 0.68
N PHE A 39 1.74 -0.14 -0.27
CA PHE A 39 2.31 -1.49 -0.23
C PHE A 39 2.10 -2.22 1.13
N GLY A 40 0.88 -2.15 1.67
CA GLY A 40 0.49 -2.79 2.93
C GLY A 40 0.81 -1.98 4.20
N THR A 41 1.45 -0.82 4.09
CA THR A 41 1.65 0.11 5.22
C THR A 41 0.55 1.17 5.23
N GLU A 42 -0.21 1.24 6.32
CA GLU A 42 -1.27 2.24 6.49
C GLU A 42 -0.72 3.67 6.56
N LEU A 43 -1.40 4.61 5.88
CA LEU A 43 -1.09 6.04 5.96
C LEU A 43 -1.84 6.69 7.12
N GLU A 44 -1.14 7.53 7.87
CA GLU A 44 -1.75 8.36 8.90
C GLU A 44 -2.37 9.60 8.26
N MET A 45 -3.58 9.95 8.70
CA MET A 45 -4.30 11.14 8.24
C MET A 45 -3.50 12.41 8.57
N HIS A 46 -3.39 13.33 7.60
CA HIS A 46 -2.62 14.58 7.67
C HIS A 46 -1.11 14.43 7.89
N LYS A 47 -0.58 13.21 7.80
CA LYS A 47 0.87 12.99 7.82
C LYS A 47 1.42 13.12 6.40
N LYS A 48 2.54 13.83 6.31
CA LYS A 48 3.26 14.10 5.06
C LYS A 48 4.34 13.05 4.83
N TYR A 49 4.29 12.40 3.67
CA TYR A 49 5.25 11.38 3.25
C TYR A 49 5.99 11.86 2.00
N ALA A 50 7.28 12.15 2.11
CA ALA A 50 8.10 12.61 0.99
C ALA A 50 8.70 11.42 0.22
N PHE A 51 8.53 11.42 -1.09
CA PHE A 51 9.09 10.42 -2.00
C PHE A 51 10.13 11.07 -2.92
N PRO A 52 11.33 10.47 -3.07
CA PRO A 52 12.41 11.05 -3.88
C PRO A 52 12.15 10.91 -5.39
N PRO A 53 12.85 11.69 -6.24
CA PRO A 53 12.78 11.59 -7.70
C PRO A 53 12.93 10.16 -8.24
N ASN A 54 12.28 9.86 -9.37
CA ASN A 54 12.30 8.55 -10.04
C ASN A 54 11.70 7.39 -9.22
N THR A 55 10.91 7.68 -8.19
CA THR A 55 10.18 6.66 -7.42
C THR A 55 8.82 6.40 -8.07
N ARG A 56 8.41 5.13 -8.11
CA ARG A 56 7.04 4.72 -8.48
C ARG A 56 6.30 4.23 -7.26
N VAL A 57 5.13 4.79 -7.01
CA VAL A 57 4.34 4.52 -5.81
C VAL A 57 2.91 4.19 -6.21
N ALA A 58 2.30 3.26 -5.48
CA ALA A 58 0.88 2.98 -5.54
C ALA A 58 0.26 3.20 -4.15
N VAL A 59 -0.79 4.01 -4.09
CA VAL A 59 -1.57 4.29 -2.88
C VAL A 59 -2.93 3.63 -3.06
N PHE A 60 -3.20 2.58 -2.29
CA PHE A 60 -4.42 1.78 -2.43
C PHE A 60 -5.43 2.09 -1.31
N SER A 61 -6.73 1.97 -1.58
CA SER A 61 -7.77 2.10 -0.56
C SER A 61 -8.83 1.00 -0.61
N TRP A 62 -9.01 0.29 0.50
CA TRP A 62 -10.06 -0.73 0.69
C TRP A 62 -11.47 -0.14 0.90
N LYS A 63 -11.60 1.14 1.24
CA LYS A 63 -12.89 1.75 1.62
C LYS A 63 -13.12 3.13 1.02
N GLY A 64 -12.22 3.57 0.15
CA GLY A 64 -12.18 4.93 -0.39
C GLY A 64 -11.36 5.87 0.48
N ALA A 65 -10.71 6.83 -0.20
CA ALA A 65 -9.86 7.83 0.41
C ALA A 65 -9.72 9.06 -0.50
N SER A 66 -9.33 10.19 0.06
CA SER A 66 -8.85 11.34 -0.69
C SER A 66 -7.40 11.62 -0.30
N VAL A 67 -6.54 11.77 -1.29
CA VAL A 67 -5.10 12.00 -1.10
C VAL A 67 -4.63 13.19 -1.94
N GLU A 68 -3.62 13.88 -1.42
CA GLU A 68 -2.99 15.01 -2.09
C GLU A 68 -1.53 14.67 -2.43
N LEU A 69 -1.11 15.07 -3.63
CA LEU A 69 0.29 15.08 -4.06
C LEU A 69 0.76 16.52 -4.21
N ILE A 70 1.85 16.86 -3.53
CA ILE A 70 2.47 18.18 -3.56
C ILE A 70 3.84 18.04 -4.22
N GLY A 71 4.00 18.57 -5.43
CA GLY A 71 5.24 18.51 -6.19
C GLY A 71 5.05 17.97 -7.62
N PRO A 72 6.12 17.96 -8.43
CA PRO A 72 6.05 17.54 -9.82
C PRO A 72 5.98 16.01 -9.96
N THR A 73 4.97 15.51 -10.65
CA THR A 73 4.85 14.10 -11.05
C THR A 73 5.08 13.95 -12.56
N ASN A 74 5.78 12.88 -12.97
CA ASN A 74 5.89 12.50 -14.38
C ASN A 74 4.58 11.89 -14.88
N SER A 75 3.93 11.10 -14.03
CA SER A 75 2.61 10.53 -14.25
C SER A 75 1.89 10.37 -12.92
N ALA A 76 0.57 10.57 -12.91
CA ALA A 76 -0.29 10.31 -11.76
C ALA A 76 -1.70 9.98 -12.27
N TYR A 77 -2.22 8.81 -11.95
CA TYR A 77 -3.55 8.37 -12.37
C TYR A 77 -4.13 7.33 -11.42
N VAL A 78 -5.47 7.26 -11.36
CA VAL A 78 -6.20 6.26 -10.58
C VAL A 78 -6.39 5.01 -11.44
N ALA A 79 -6.01 3.85 -10.91
CA ALA A 79 -6.23 2.54 -11.50
C ALA A 79 -7.37 1.81 -10.78
N GLU A 80 -8.31 1.27 -11.55
CA GLU A 80 -9.50 0.56 -11.05
C GLU A 80 -9.27 -0.96 -10.91
N HIS A 81 -8.27 -1.50 -11.61
CA HIS A 81 -7.97 -2.92 -11.64
C HIS A 81 -6.64 -3.20 -10.96
N THR A 82 -6.70 -3.87 -9.82
CA THR A 82 -5.55 -4.20 -8.99
C THR A 82 -5.60 -5.67 -8.56
N PRO A 83 -4.44 -6.31 -8.35
CA PRO A 83 -4.38 -7.66 -7.80
C PRO A 83 -4.47 -7.68 -6.25
N MET A 84 -4.83 -6.58 -5.58
CA MET A 84 -4.73 -6.45 -4.12
C MET A 84 -5.52 -7.52 -3.36
N VAL A 85 -6.70 -7.90 -3.86
CA VAL A 85 -7.50 -8.99 -3.28
C VAL A 85 -6.76 -10.34 -3.32
N ILE A 86 -5.95 -10.59 -4.35
CA ILE A 86 -5.13 -11.81 -4.46
C ILE A 86 -4.07 -11.84 -3.35
N TYR A 87 -3.43 -10.70 -3.09
CA TYR A 87 -2.46 -10.58 -2.00
C TYR A 87 -3.12 -10.74 -0.64
N LEU A 88 -4.31 -10.17 -0.43
CA LEU A 88 -5.08 -10.33 0.80
C LEU A 88 -5.49 -11.78 1.04
N ASN A 89 -5.99 -12.47 0.02
CA ASN A 89 -6.35 -13.89 0.12
C ASN A 89 -5.11 -14.76 0.41
N THR A 90 -3.97 -14.42 -0.19
CA THR A 90 -2.70 -15.09 0.08
C THR A 90 -2.29 -14.88 1.54
N HIS A 91 -2.36 -13.64 2.05
CA HIS A 91 -2.10 -13.33 3.45
C HIS A 91 -3.01 -14.14 4.39
N ALA A 92 -4.32 -14.16 4.14
CA ALA A 92 -5.29 -14.90 4.95
C ALA A 92 -5.00 -16.41 4.98
N ALA A 93 -4.64 -17.01 3.84
CA ALA A 93 -4.29 -18.42 3.77
C ALA A 93 -3.02 -18.74 4.58
N LEU A 94 -2.02 -17.86 4.55
CA LEU A 94 -0.79 -18.04 5.33
C LEU A 94 -1.04 -17.92 6.83
N GLU A 95 -1.91 -17.00 7.23
CA GLU A 95 -2.29 -16.82 8.62
C GLU A 95 -3.05 -18.05 9.14
N GLN A 96 -3.95 -18.62 8.35
CA GLN A 96 -4.62 -19.89 8.70
C GLN A 96 -3.62 -21.04 8.91
N LEU A 97 -2.59 -21.15 8.06
CA LEU A 97 -1.54 -22.14 8.23
C LEU A 97 -0.71 -21.90 9.50
N ARG A 98 -0.53 -20.64 9.88
CA ARG A 98 0.18 -20.26 11.12
C ARG A 98 -0.61 -20.68 12.35
N GLN A 99 -1.89 -20.31 12.41
CA GLN A 99 -2.82 -20.68 13.48
C GLN A 99 -2.91 -22.20 13.63
N HIS A 100 -3.03 -22.93 12.52
CA HIS A 100 -3.05 -24.39 12.54
C HIS A 100 -1.76 -24.99 13.13
N SER A 101 -0.59 -24.44 12.76
CA SER A 101 0.68 -24.91 13.33
C SER A 101 0.77 -24.62 14.84
N GLU A 102 0.27 -23.48 15.30
CA GLU A 102 0.26 -23.09 16.72
C GLU A 102 -0.68 -23.99 17.55
N GLU A 103 -1.86 -24.29 17.03
CA GLU A 103 -2.81 -25.22 17.62
C GLU A 103 -2.21 -26.63 17.74
N GLN A 104 -1.61 -27.15 16.67
CA GLN A 104 -0.95 -28.47 16.69
C GLN A 104 0.23 -28.53 17.66
N ALA A 105 1.06 -27.49 17.68
CA ALA A 105 2.21 -27.44 18.59
C ALA A 105 1.77 -27.46 20.06
N THR A 106 0.63 -26.83 20.37
CA THR A 106 0.04 -26.87 21.71
C THR A 106 -0.39 -28.29 22.10
N VAL A 107 -0.97 -29.06 21.15
CA VAL A 107 -1.37 -30.46 21.37
C VAL A 107 -0.16 -31.38 21.51
N ASP A 108 0.86 -31.19 20.69
CA ASP A 108 2.05 -32.06 20.62
C ASP A 108 3.14 -31.69 21.66
N GLY A 109 2.94 -30.63 22.45
CA GLY A 109 3.93 -30.15 23.43
C GLY A 109 5.18 -29.54 22.80
N VAL A 110 5.07 -29.00 21.58
CA VAL A 110 6.17 -28.35 20.85
C VAL A 110 6.21 -26.87 21.21
N GLU A 111 7.34 -26.39 21.74
CA GLU A 111 7.45 -25.00 22.22
C GLU A 111 7.55 -23.94 21.10
N ASN A 112 7.85 -24.34 19.86
CA ASN A 112 8.09 -23.42 18.73
C ASN A 112 7.45 -23.92 17.42
N PRO A 113 6.15 -23.63 17.18
CA PRO A 113 5.50 -23.90 15.91
C PRO A 113 6.20 -23.19 14.74
N LYS A 114 6.25 -23.85 13.58
CA LYS A 114 6.89 -23.29 12.37
C LYS A 114 5.82 -22.72 11.45
N GLY A 115 5.92 -21.43 11.16
CA GLY A 115 5.07 -20.79 10.15
C GLY A 115 5.33 -21.29 8.72
N PRO A 116 4.41 -20.98 7.80
CA PRO A 116 4.55 -21.35 6.38
C PRO A 116 5.75 -20.67 5.72
N ARG A 117 6.31 -21.32 4.69
CA ARG A 117 7.39 -20.79 3.84
C ARG A 117 6.88 -20.58 2.42
N ILE A 118 7.22 -19.44 1.83
CA ILE A 118 6.75 -19.04 0.49
C ILE A 118 7.96 -18.78 -0.39
N ILE A 119 7.82 -19.12 -1.67
CA ILE A 119 8.75 -18.70 -2.72
C ILE A 119 7.97 -17.87 -3.75
N LEU A 120 8.49 -16.71 -4.10
CA LEU A 120 7.99 -15.89 -5.20
C LEU A 120 8.89 -16.13 -6.41
N VAL A 121 8.31 -16.54 -7.53
CA VAL A 121 9.03 -16.83 -8.78
C VAL A 121 8.38 -16.08 -9.93
N SER A 122 9.20 -15.62 -10.88
CA SER A 122 8.72 -15.16 -12.19
C SER A 122 8.82 -16.33 -13.17
N VAL A 123 7.83 -16.46 -14.05
CA VAL A 123 7.95 -17.24 -15.29
C VAL A 123 8.74 -16.46 -16.34
#